data_AF-A0A9D6AMN1-F1
#
_entry.id   AF-A0A9D6AMN1-F1
#
_cell.length_a   1.000
_cell.length_b   1.000
_cell.length_c   1.000
_cell.angle_alpha   90.00
_cell.angle_beta   90.00
_cell.angle_gamma   90.00
#
_symmetry.space_group_name_H-M   'P 1'
#
loop_
_entity.id
_entity.type
_entity.pdbx_description
1 polymer ?
#
loop_
_entity_poly.entity_id
_entity_poly.type
_entity_poly.pdbx_seq_one_letter_code
_entity_poly.pdbx_strand_id
1 'polypeptide(L)' 'MERNVSHPADHTELLATYRRAAADALHKTALIKTVAKKGPRAIDAAVDTAARAVKRRDAFAAKLAKLGVTVQDETPGTLA' A
#
# COMPACT_ATOMS: atom_id res chain seq x y z
N MET A 1 29.16 -6.68 9.38
CA MET A 1 28.54 -5.46 8.80
C MET A 1 28.20 -5.76 7.36
N GLU A 2 27.01 -6.29 7.12
CA GLU A 2 26.56 -6.69 5.78
C GLU A 2 26.28 -5.44 4.95
N ARG A 3 27.03 -5.24 3.87
CA ARG A 3 26.82 -4.13 2.94
C ARG A 3 25.53 -4.41 2.17
N ASN A 4 24.47 -3.70 2.52
CA ASN A 4 23.26 -3.63 1.71
C ASN A 4 23.58 -2.85 0.42
N VAL A 5 24.20 -3.52 -0.55
CA VAL A 5 24.42 -2.99 -1.90
C VAL A 5 23.06 -3.01 -2.59
N SER A 6 22.29 -1.95 -2.42
CA SER A 6 21.01 -1.77 -3.11
C SER A 6 21.32 -1.55 -4.59
N HIS A 7 21.08 -2.56 -5.43
CA HIS A 7 21.24 -2.37 -6.86
C HIS A 7 20.05 -1.52 -7.36
N PRO A 8 20.25 -0.66 -8.37
CA PRO A 8 19.15 0.12 -8.95
C PRO A 8 18.00 -0.76 -9.50
N ALA A 9 18.27 -2.03 -9.80
CA ALA A 9 17.26 -3.03 -10.13
C ALA A 9 16.34 -3.37 -8.93
N ASP A 10 16.90 -3.50 -7.72
CA ASP A 10 16.13 -3.76 -6.49
C ASP A 10 15.17 -2.60 -6.16
N HIS A 11 15.60 -1.37 -6.44
CA HIS A 11 14.76 -0.19 -6.26
C HIS A 11 13.55 -0.21 -7.19
N THR A 12 13.76 -0.66 -8.44
CA THR A 12 12.70 -0.75 -9.45
C THR A 12 11.69 -1.84 -9.10
N GLU A 13 12.16 -3.00 -8.63
CA GLU A 13 11.31 -4.11 -8.17
C GLU A 13 10.51 -3.73 -6.92
N LEU A 14 11.15 -3.06 -5.95
CA LEU A 14 10.48 -2.62 -4.73
C LEU A 14 9.41 -1.55 -5.02
N LEU A 15 9.68 -0.66 -5.98
CA LEU A 15 8.71 0.35 -6.43
C LEU A 15 7.56 -0.27 -7.23
N ALA A 16 7.83 -1.27 -8.06
CA ALA A 16 6.79 -2.06 -8.73
C ALA A 16 5.91 -2.81 -7.71
N THR A 17 6.53 -3.38 -6.67
CA THR A 17 5.83 -4.05 -5.56
C THR A 17 4.98 -3.06 -4.77
N TYR A 18 5.50 -1.86 -4.50
CA TYR A 18 4.73 -0.78 -3.88
C TYR A 18 3.49 -0.41 -4.69
N ARG A 19 3.65 -0.18 -6.00
CA ARG A 19 2.53 0.16 -6.90
C ARG A 19 1.46 -0.93 -6.92
N ARG A 20 1.87 -2.20 -6.96
CA ARG A 20 0.94 -3.33 -6.86
C ARG A 20 0.22 -3.38 -5.51
N ALA A 21 0.92 -3.08 -4.42
CA ALA A 21 0.31 -3.00 -3.09
C ALA A 21 -0.68 -1.84 -2.97
N ALA A 22 -0.37 -0.68 -3.56
CA ALA A 22 -1.27 0.48 -3.62
C ALA A 22 -2.53 0.16 -4.44
N ALA A 23 -2.39 -0.47 -5.61
CA ALA A 23 -3.52 -0.92 -6.41
C ALA A 23 -4.40 -1.93 -5.68
N ASP A 24 -3.80 -2.89 -4.95
CA ASP A 24 -4.55 -3.85 -4.12
C ASP A 24 -5.31 -3.17 -2.97
N ALA A 25 -4.72 -2.16 -2.33
CA ALA A 25 -5.37 -1.38 -1.29
C ALA A 25 -6.58 -0.57 -1.84
N LEU A 26 -6.42 0.07 -2.99
CA LEU A 26 -7.52 0.76 -3.69
C LEU A 26 -8.61 -0.23 -4.13
N HIS A 27 -8.24 -1.39 -4.64
CA HIS A 27 -9.20 -2.40 -5.08
C HIS A 27 -10.01 -2.95 -3.89
N LYS A 28 -9.35 -3.25 -2.77
CA LYS A 28 -10.00 -3.75 -1.56
C LYS A 28 -10.88 -2.71 -0.88
N THR A 29 -10.44 -1.45 -0.84
CA THR A 29 -11.28 -0.35 -0.32
C THR A 29 -12.49 -0.11 -1.22
N ALA A 30 -12.34 -0.19 -2.55
CA ALA A 30 -13.48 -0.15 -3.47
C ALA A 30 -14.44 -1.33 -3.26
N LEU A 31 -13.91 -2.52 -2.92
CA LEU A 31 -14.70 -3.72 -2.64
C LEU A 31 -15.61 -3.55 -1.40
N ILE A 32 -15.23 -2.71 -0.43
CA ILE A 32 -16.08 -2.40 0.74
C ILE A 32 -17.45 -1.87 0.28
N LYS A 33 -17.47 -0.99 -0.73
CA LYS A 33 -18.71 -0.41 -1.26
C LYS A 33 -19.60 -1.45 -1.94
N THR A 34 -19.01 -2.46 -2.59
CA THR A 34 -19.77 -3.54 -3.22
C THR A 34 -20.26 -4.57 -2.21
N VAL A 35 -19.47 -4.90 -1.19
CA VAL A 35 -19.93 -5.82 -0.12
C VAL A 35 -20.85 -5.14 0.90
N ALA A 36 -20.99 -3.82 0.89
CA ALA A 36 -21.95 -3.10 1.72
C ALA A 36 -23.39 -3.62 1.56
N LYS A 37 -23.72 -4.12 0.37
CA LYS A 37 -25.01 -4.75 0.06
C LYS A 37 -25.23 -6.11 0.76
N LYS A 38 -24.18 -6.72 1.32
CA LYS A 38 -24.21 -8.04 1.98
C LYS A 38 -24.37 -7.96 3.50
N GLY A 39 -24.37 -6.76 4.07
CA GLY A 39 -24.58 -6.51 5.50
C GLY A 39 -23.30 -6.25 6.32
N PRO A 40 -23.45 -5.86 7.59
CA PRO A 40 -22.38 -5.26 8.40
C PRO A 40 -21.17 -6.17 8.62
N ARG A 41 -21.38 -7.48 8.84
CA ARG A 41 -20.28 -8.45 9.01
C ARG A 41 -19.37 -8.54 7.78
N ALA A 42 -19.93 -8.41 6.57
CA ALA A 42 -19.17 -8.42 5.34
C ALA A 42 -18.37 -7.12 5.15
N ILE A 43 -18.93 -6.00 5.61
CA ILE A 43 -18.25 -4.70 5.63
C ILE A 43 -17.05 -4.76 6.57
N ASP A 44 -17.23 -5.23 7.81
CA ASP A 44 -16.12 -5.34 8.79
C ASP A 44 -14.97 -6.21 8.26
N ALA A 45 -15.29 -7.36 7.65
CA ALA A 45 -14.28 -8.24 7.07
C ALA A 45 -13.54 -7.57 5.88
N ALA A 46 -14.25 -6.83 5.03
CA ALA A 46 -13.63 -6.09 3.94
C ALA A 46 -12.82 -4.90 4.42
N VAL A 47 -13.25 -4.21 5.49
CA VAL A 47 -12.52 -3.13 6.16
C VAL A 47 -11.21 -3.66 6.77
N ASP A 48 -11.23 -4.76 7.52
CA ASP A 48 -10.00 -5.37 8.07
C ASP A 48 -9.04 -5.78 6.94
N THR A 49 -9.57 -6.37 5.87
CA THR A 49 -8.78 -6.76 4.70
C THR A 49 -8.15 -5.56 3.98
N ALA A 50 -8.90 -4.47 3.82
CA ALA A 50 -8.41 -3.22 3.25
C ALA A 50 -7.36 -2.57 4.16
N ALA A 51 -7.59 -2.52 5.47
CA ALA A 51 -6.66 -1.96 6.45
C ALA A 51 -5.32 -2.71 6.45
N ARG A 52 -5.34 -4.05 6.34
CA ARG A 52 -4.11 -4.85 6.18
C ARG A 52 -3.38 -4.56 4.87
N ALA A 53 -4.11 -4.31 3.78
CA ALA A 53 -3.51 -3.96 2.49
C ALA A 53 -2.83 -2.57 2.54
N VAL A 54 -3.47 -1.59 3.18
CA VAL A 54 -2.89 -0.26 3.43
C VAL A 54 -1.64 -0.38 4.30
N LYS A 55 -1.68 -1.12 5.42
CA LYS A 55 -0.49 -1.36 6.26
C LYS A 55 0.66 -2.00 5.47
N ARG A 56 0.35 -2.91 4.53
CA ARG A 56 1.37 -3.53 3.67
C ARG A 56 1.98 -2.51 2.70
N ARG A 57 1.17 -1.63 2.11
CA ARG A 57 1.66 -0.49 1.30
C ARG A 57 2.59 0.40 2.14
N ASP A 58 2.18 0.78 3.34
CA ASP A 58 2.96 1.66 4.20
C ASP A 58 4.28 1.01 4.67
N ALA A 59 4.29 -0.31 4.89
CA ALA A 59 5.52 -1.05 5.17
C ALA A 59 6.50 -1.03 3.98
N PHE A 60 6.00 -1.09 2.74
CA PHE A 60 6.84 -0.91 1.55
C PHE A 60 7.30 0.53 1.37
N ALA A 61 6.44 1.52 1.64
CA ALA A 61 6.83 2.93 1.67
C ALA A 61 7.96 3.18 2.68
N ALA A 62 7.87 2.62 3.89
CA ALA A 62 8.90 2.73 4.91
C ALA A 62 10.22 2.07 4.48
N LYS A 63 10.16 0.94 3.75
CA LYS A 63 11.36 0.33 3.14
C LYS A 63 11.97 1.22 2.07
N LEU A 64 11.15 1.82 1.20
CA LEU A 64 11.61 2.74 0.17
C LEU A 64 12.23 4.01 0.77
N ALA A 65 11.62 4.58 1.81
CA ALA A 65 12.15 5.73 2.54
C ALA A 65 13.53 5.46 3.17
N LYS A 66 13.74 4.27 3.74
CA LYS A 66 15.05 3.85 4.28
C LYS A 66 16.14 3.75 3.21
N LEU A 67 15.76 3.54 1.95
CA LEU A 67 16.67 3.50 0.80
C LEU A 67 16.86 4.90 0.16
N GLY A 68 16.29 5.96 0.75
CA GLY A 68 16.31 7.31 0.17
C GLY A 68 15.37 7.49 -1.02
N VAL A 69 14.50 6.51 -1.30
CA VAL A 69 13.50 6.58 -2.36
C VAL A 69 12.20 7.13 -1.77
N THR A 70 11.95 8.43 -1.97
CA THR A 70 10.70 9.06 -1.57
C THR A 70 9.60 8.66 -2.55
N VAL A 71 8.69 7.81 -2.08
CA VAL A 71 7.47 7.49 -2.81
C VAL A 71 6.46 8.57 -2.46
N GLN A 72 6.26 9.54 -3.34
CA GLN A 72 5.09 10.41 -3.26
C GLN A 72 3.88 9.53 -3.59
N ASP A 73 3.23 9.01 -2.56
CA ASP A 73 1.84 8.56 -2.68
C ASP A 73 1.05 9.80 -3.06
N GLU A 74 0.63 9.88 -4.31
CA GLU A 74 -0.33 10.88 -4.79
C GLU A 74 -1.70 10.61 -4.15
N THR A 75 -1.80 10.74 -2.82
CA THR A 75 -3.08 11.00 -2.15
C THR A 75 -3.29 12.52 -2.20
N PRO A 76 -4.17 13.06 -3.06
CA PRO A 76 -4.54 14.47 -2.99
C PRO A 76 -5.36 14.66 -1.72
N GLY A 77 -4.71 15.10 -0.65
CA GLY A 77 -5.34 15.07 0.67
C GLY A 77 -4.56 15.78 1.76
N THR A 78 -3.99 16.95 1.51
CA THR A 78 -3.84 17.96 2.56
C THR A 78 -3.95 19.35 1.91
N LEU A 79 -5.20 19.80 1.75
CA LEU A 79 -5.51 21.22 1.67
C LEU A 79 -5.17 21.82 3.04
N ALA A 80 -4.20 22.73 3.05
CA ALA A 80 -4.07 23.78 4.05
C ALA A 80 -4.22 25.12 3.33
#